data_AF-A0ABD6MNI8-F1
#
_entry.id   AF-A0ABD6MNI8-F1
#
_cell.length_a   1.000
_cell.length_b   1.000
_cell.length_c   1.000
_cell.angle_alpha   90.00
_cell.angle_beta   90.00
_cell.angle_gamma   90.00
#
_symmetry.space_group_name_H-M   'P 1'
#
loop_
_entity.id
_entity.type
_entity.pdbx_description
1 polymer ?
#
loop_
_entity_poly.entity_id
_entity_poly.type
_entity_poly.pdbx_seq_one_letter_code
_entity_poly.pdbx_strand_id
1 'polypeptide(L)'
;MTTTLEPPVTAPVVIDGMTAEAYHADRNSISSTGLRKILAPGCPAQLRYDLDHPQAPKKEFDLGHAAHLMVLGEGPELDVLDFDNYLTKAAKAARDEARHMGAVPLLRHEYEQIEAMAAAIRQHPLAGPLFTPGMGVAEQSIFWTDPATGVRCRIRPDWLKQLPGLTLCVDYKTIKSADPDTVSKAIRDHAYHQQDALYTDGVWAALAPQDVRFIFVFQSKIAPYLITVRELADQDRDIGRARNERALRTYADCMATGVWPDWTGPVTNIPTISMPTWAVLNETEEYLR
;
A
#
# COMPACT_ATOMS: atom_id res chain seq x y z
N MET A 1 44.31 1.89 1.42
CA MET A 1 43.31 0.94 0.89
C MET A 1 42.23 0.82 1.95
N THR A 2 41.17 1.60 1.81
CA THR A 2 40.03 1.62 2.74
C THR A 2 39.07 0.55 2.27
N THR A 3 39.08 -0.60 2.93
CA THR A 3 38.11 -1.66 2.70
C THR A 3 36.78 -1.20 3.28
N THR A 4 35.91 -0.61 2.45
CA THR A 4 34.49 -0.47 2.76
C THR A 4 33.92 -1.88 2.86
N LEU A 5 33.73 -2.37 4.09
CA LEU A 5 32.91 -3.54 4.34
C LEU A 5 31.48 -3.16 3.99
N GLU A 6 31.03 -3.55 2.80
CA GLU A 6 29.61 -3.56 2.48
C GLU A 6 28.89 -4.39 3.57
N PRO A 7 27.80 -3.89 4.17
CA PRO A 7 27.03 -4.68 5.11
C PRO A 7 26.55 -5.96 4.40
N PRO A 8 26.58 -7.12 5.07
CA PRO A 8 26.23 -8.38 4.43
C PRO A 8 24.78 -8.34 3.96
N VAL A 9 24.60 -8.45 2.64
CA VAL A 9 23.29 -8.56 1.98
C VAL A 9 22.60 -9.79 2.55
N THR A 10 21.52 -9.60 3.33
CA THR A 10 20.70 -10.72 3.78
C THR A 10 19.94 -11.30 2.59
N ALA A 11 20.01 -12.63 2.44
CA ALA A 11 19.30 -13.35 1.39
C ALA A 11 17.79 -13.03 1.45
N PRO A 12 17.10 -12.96 0.30
CA PRO A 12 15.65 -12.81 0.27
C PRO A 12 14.94 -13.92 1.04
N VAL A 13 13.84 -13.58 1.71
CA VAL A 13 13.04 -14.51 2.51
C VAL A 13 11.57 -14.32 2.19
N VAL A 14 10.89 -15.44 1.96
CA VAL A 14 9.42 -15.53 1.86
C VAL A 14 8.90 -16.16 3.15
N ILE A 15 7.95 -15.51 3.80
CA ILE A 15 7.36 -15.96 5.05
C ILE A 15 5.85 -16.10 4.86
N ASP A 16 5.37 -17.32 4.98
CA ASP A 16 3.95 -17.66 5.01
C ASP A 16 3.42 -17.58 6.45
N GLY A 17 2.16 -17.15 6.61
CA GLY A 17 1.48 -17.04 7.91
C GLY A 17 2.09 -16.03 8.91
N MET A 18 2.94 -15.09 8.45
CA MET A 18 3.35 -13.96 9.29
C MET A 18 2.12 -13.11 9.64
N THR A 19 1.90 -12.80 10.91
CA THR A 19 0.76 -11.94 11.29
C THR A 19 0.95 -10.51 10.80
N ALA A 20 -0.16 -9.80 10.55
CA ALA A 20 -0.13 -8.40 10.14
C ALA A 20 0.59 -7.52 11.18
N GLU A 21 0.39 -7.81 12.48
CA GLU A 21 1.05 -7.10 13.58
C GLU A 21 2.56 -7.26 13.50
N ALA A 22 3.07 -8.48 13.31
CA ALA A 22 4.49 -8.74 13.17
C ALA A 22 5.08 -8.04 11.93
N TYR A 23 4.36 -8.10 10.79
CA TYR A 23 4.76 -7.41 9.57
C TYR A 23 4.83 -5.89 9.76
N HIS A 24 3.86 -5.28 10.44
CA HIS A 24 3.83 -3.84 10.66
C HIS A 24 4.76 -3.37 11.78
N ALA A 25 5.07 -4.24 12.75
CA ALA A 25 5.99 -3.93 13.85
C ALA A 25 7.46 -3.88 13.42
N ASP A 26 7.85 -4.53 12.32
CA ASP A 26 9.24 -4.54 11.87
C ASP A 26 9.75 -3.12 11.55
N ARG A 27 10.86 -2.74 12.19
CA ARG A 27 11.53 -1.43 12.04
C ARG A 27 12.88 -1.51 11.33
N ASN A 28 13.30 -2.73 10.98
CA ASN A 28 14.59 -2.97 10.34
C ASN A 28 14.50 -2.98 8.81
N SER A 29 13.28 -2.91 8.26
CA SER A 29 13.03 -2.83 6.83
C SER A 29 12.02 -1.74 6.48
N ILE A 30 12.03 -1.29 5.23
CA ILE A 30 11.08 -0.33 4.69
C ILE A 30 10.02 -1.02 3.81
N SER A 31 8.75 -0.69 4.04
CA SER A 31 7.63 -1.15 3.21
C SER A 31 7.35 -0.20 2.06
N SER A 32 6.56 -0.63 1.06
CA SER A 32 6.13 0.26 -0.02
C SER A 32 5.46 1.54 0.48
N THR A 33 4.56 1.44 1.47
CA THR A 33 3.90 2.62 2.06
C THR A 33 4.92 3.56 2.73
N GLY A 34 5.93 3.01 3.42
CA GLY A 34 7.01 3.81 4.00
C GLY A 34 7.84 4.51 2.92
N LEU A 35 8.22 3.77 1.87
CA LEU A 35 9.07 4.29 0.79
C LEU A 35 8.39 5.43 0.01
N ARG A 36 7.08 5.28 -0.27
CA ARG A 36 6.28 6.32 -0.93
C ARG A 36 6.18 7.63 -0.14
N LYS A 37 6.45 7.61 1.17
CA LYS A 37 6.46 8.79 2.05
C LYS A 37 7.80 9.54 2.07
N ILE A 38 8.85 9.06 1.40
CA ILE A 38 10.18 9.72 1.44
C ILE A 38 10.24 10.91 0.51
N LEU A 39 9.76 10.76 -0.72
CA LEU A 39 9.81 11.81 -1.73
C LEU A 39 8.54 12.64 -1.73
N ALA A 40 8.63 13.89 -2.18
CA ALA A 40 7.49 14.79 -2.30
C ALA A 40 6.29 14.11 -3.02
N PRO A 41 5.06 14.26 -2.50
CA PRO A 41 4.66 15.16 -1.40
C PRO A 41 5.02 14.67 0.02
N GLY A 42 5.58 13.47 0.16
CA GLY A 42 6.15 12.97 1.41
C GLY A 42 7.41 13.74 1.86
N CYS A 43 7.94 13.34 3.01
CA CYS A 43 9.05 13.99 3.70
C CYS A 43 9.79 12.99 4.61
N PRO A 44 11.14 12.90 4.55
CA PRO A 44 11.91 12.02 5.42
C PRO A 44 11.71 12.32 6.92
N ALA A 45 11.73 13.59 7.33
CA ALA A 45 11.46 13.98 8.71
C ALA A 45 10.09 13.49 9.21
N GLN A 46 9.04 13.63 8.40
CA GLN A 46 7.70 13.14 8.74
C GLN A 46 7.66 11.61 8.82
N LEU A 47 8.32 10.90 7.90
CA LEU A 47 8.43 9.43 7.98
C LEU A 47 9.11 9.01 9.29
N ARG A 48 10.21 9.66 9.69
CA ARG A 48 10.89 9.38 10.95
C ARG A 48 9.97 9.57 12.15
N TYR A 49 9.27 10.71 12.20
CA TYR A 49 8.28 10.97 13.25
C TYR A 49 7.18 9.89 13.29
N ASP A 50 6.60 9.53 12.15
CA ASP A 50 5.55 8.52 12.03
C ASP A 50 6.04 7.13 12.50
N LEU A 51 7.30 6.79 12.26
CA LEU A 51 7.89 5.54 12.71
C LEU A 51 7.97 5.49 14.24
N ASP A 52 8.36 6.60 14.88
CA ASP A 52 8.47 6.71 16.34
C ASP A 52 7.10 6.89 17.03
N HIS A 53 6.09 7.37 16.29
CA HIS A 53 4.75 7.68 16.81
C HIS A 53 3.66 6.96 15.99
N PRO A 54 3.54 5.63 16.12
CA PRO A 54 2.56 4.85 15.36
C PRO A 54 1.14 5.32 15.66
N GLN A 55 0.36 5.52 14.61
CA GLN A 55 -1.04 5.94 14.71
C GLN A 55 -1.95 4.74 14.95
N ALA A 56 -3.04 4.94 15.71
CA ALA A 56 -4.07 3.94 15.85
C ALA A 56 -4.78 3.68 14.49
N PRO A 57 -5.29 2.46 14.25
CA PRO A 57 -6.09 2.14 13.07
C PRO A 57 -7.26 3.13 12.89
N LYS A 58 -7.44 3.63 11.67
CA LYS A 58 -8.55 4.54 11.34
C LYS A 58 -9.77 3.76 10.91
N LYS A 59 -10.95 4.20 11.36
CA LYS A 59 -12.27 3.64 10.98
C LYS A 59 -12.45 3.49 9.46
N GLU A 60 -11.93 4.45 8.69
CA GLU A 60 -12.04 4.47 7.22
C GLU A 60 -11.47 3.20 6.54
N PHE A 61 -10.60 2.46 7.24
CA PHE A 61 -10.02 1.21 6.77
C PHE A 61 -10.81 -0.04 7.17
N ASP A 62 -11.75 0.04 8.12
CA ASP A 62 -12.48 -1.13 8.66
C ASP A 62 -13.20 -1.89 7.54
N LEU A 63 -13.95 -1.19 6.67
CA LEU A 63 -14.62 -1.80 5.52
C LEU A 63 -13.63 -2.36 4.47
N GLY A 64 -12.46 -1.74 4.34
CA GLY A 64 -11.40 -2.23 3.45
C GLY A 64 -10.80 -3.55 3.95
N HIS A 65 -10.42 -3.60 5.24
CA HIS A 65 -9.90 -4.80 5.89
C HIS A 65 -10.91 -5.95 5.87
N ALA A 66 -12.18 -5.64 6.13
CA ALA A 66 -13.23 -6.66 6.10
C ALA A 66 -13.49 -7.17 4.68
N ALA A 67 -13.47 -6.30 3.66
CA ALA A 67 -13.54 -6.73 2.28
C ALA A 67 -12.32 -7.58 1.86
N HIS A 68 -11.12 -7.23 2.33
CA HIS A 68 -9.91 -8.04 2.16
C HIS A 68 -10.10 -9.44 2.73
N LEU A 69 -10.49 -9.57 4.00
CA LEU A 69 -10.76 -10.86 4.62
C LEU A 69 -11.78 -11.68 3.81
N MET A 70 -12.88 -11.08 3.39
CA MET A 70 -13.95 -11.80 2.70
C MET A 70 -13.60 -12.21 1.27
N VAL A 71 -12.61 -11.57 0.64
CA VAL A 71 -12.12 -11.90 -0.70
C VAL A 71 -10.93 -12.85 -0.65
N LEU A 72 -9.99 -12.62 0.27
CA LEU A 72 -8.71 -13.33 0.36
C LEU A 72 -8.77 -14.53 1.31
N GLY A 73 -9.69 -14.53 2.28
CA GLY A 73 -9.79 -15.56 3.32
C GLY A 73 -8.80 -15.40 4.46
N GLU A 74 -7.99 -14.34 4.47
CA GLU A 74 -7.01 -14.02 5.51
C GLU A 74 -7.18 -12.57 5.98
N GLY A 75 -7.12 -12.35 7.29
CA GLY A 75 -7.34 -11.04 7.91
C GLY A 75 -7.78 -11.12 9.37
N PRO A 76 -8.00 -9.98 10.03
CA PRO A 76 -8.51 -9.92 11.39
C PRO A 76 -9.94 -10.47 11.48
N GLU A 77 -10.32 -10.98 12.65
CA GLU A 77 -11.68 -11.44 12.93
C GLU A 77 -12.69 -10.28 12.77
N LEU A 78 -13.88 -10.56 12.23
CA LEU A 78 -14.97 -9.58 12.12
C LEU A 78 -15.94 -9.77 13.29
N ASP A 79 -16.27 -8.67 13.97
CA ASP A 79 -17.30 -8.66 15.00
C ASP A 79 -18.52 -7.89 14.49
N VAL A 80 -19.61 -8.62 14.20
CA VAL A 80 -20.85 -8.04 13.66
C VAL A 80 -21.75 -7.60 14.81
N LEU A 81 -21.83 -6.29 15.01
CA LEU A 81 -22.53 -5.66 16.11
C LEU A 81 -23.98 -5.33 15.73
N ASP A 82 -24.92 -5.69 16.60
CA ASP A 82 -26.36 -5.48 16.39
C ASP A 82 -26.80 -4.06 16.79
N PHE A 83 -26.28 -3.07 16.07
CA PHE A 83 -26.65 -1.66 16.21
C PHE A 83 -26.86 -1.02 14.82
N ASP A 84 -27.68 0.03 14.76
CA ASP A 84 -27.85 0.80 13.52
C ASP A 84 -26.68 1.75 13.24
N ASN A 85 -26.04 2.26 14.30
CA ASN A 85 -24.93 3.21 14.24
C ASN A 85 -24.16 3.25 15.57
N TYR A 86 -22.96 3.85 15.53
CA TYR A 86 -22.10 4.05 16.69
C TYR A 86 -22.37 5.36 17.45
N LEU A 87 -23.63 5.79 17.61
CA LEU A 87 -23.96 7.04 18.32
C LEU A 87 -24.18 6.83 19.82
N THR A 88 -24.77 5.70 20.22
CA THR A 88 -25.09 5.40 21.62
C THR A 88 -23.85 5.02 22.42
N LYS A 89 -23.90 5.17 23.75
CA LYS A 89 -22.81 4.76 24.65
C LYS A 89 -22.55 3.25 24.56
N ALA A 90 -23.60 2.45 24.45
CA ALA A 90 -23.50 0.99 24.32
C ALA A 90 -22.82 0.61 22.99
N ALA A 91 -23.24 1.18 21.85
CA ALA A 91 -22.66 0.86 20.55
C ALA A 91 -21.17 1.28 20.47
N LYS A 92 -20.81 2.41 21.07
CA LYS A 92 -19.40 2.84 21.14
C LYS A 92 -18.56 1.90 22.02
N ALA A 93 -19.10 1.49 23.18
CA ALA A 93 -18.41 0.56 24.06
C ALA A 93 -18.16 -0.80 23.38
N ALA A 94 -19.18 -1.37 22.74
CA ALA A 94 -19.04 -2.64 22.00
C ALA A 94 -18.01 -2.54 20.86
N ARG A 95 -18.04 -1.45 20.08
CA ARG A 95 -17.03 -1.18 19.04
C ARG A 95 -15.61 -1.12 19.60
N ASP A 96 -15.44 -0.40 20.71
CA ASP A 96 -14.12 -0.21 21.31
C ASP A 96 -13.60 -1.50 21.97
N GLU A 97 -14.50 -2.34 22.51
CA GLU A 97 -14.20 -3.68 23.01
C GLU A 97 -13.78 -4.63 21.89
N ALA A 98 -14.52 -4.67 20.77
CA ALA A 98 -14.14 -5.45 19.58
C ALA A 98 -12.72 -5.09 19.10
N ARG A 99 -12.41 -3.79 19.02
CA ARG A 99 -11.07 -3.31 18.66
C ARG A 99 -10.01 -3.68 19.69
N HIS A 100 -10.35 -3.64 20.97
CA HIS A 100 -9.45 -4.05 22.05
C HIS A 100 -9.09 -5.54 21.94
N MET A 101 -10.03 -6.37 21.47
CA MET A 101 -9.84 -7.79 21.19
C MET A 101 -9.12 -8.05 19.85
N GLY A 102 -8.80 -7.02 19.07
CA GLY A 102 -8.17 -7.15 17.76
C GLY A 102 -9.13 -7.46 16.61
N ALA A 103 -10.43 -7.44 16.86
CA ALA A 103 -11.46 -7.63 15.83
C ALA A 103 -11.80 -6.31 15.11
N VAL A 104 -12.33 -6.43 13.90
CA VAL A 104 -12.88 -5.32 13.13
C VAL A 104 -14.38 -5.22 13.40
N PRO A 105 -14.85 -4.19 14.12
CA PRO A 105 -16.27 -4.02 14.38
C PRO A 105 -17.02 -3.56 13.14
N LEU A 106 -18.10 -4.25 12.80
CA LEU A 106 -18.99 -3.92 11.69
C LEU A 106 -20.43 -3.86 12.17
N LEU A 107 -21.19 -2.89 11.66
CA LEU A 107 -22.65 -2.90 11.79
C LEU A 107 -23.22 -3.92 10.81
N ARG A 108 -24.41 -4.46 11.10
CA ARG A 108 -25.07 -5.46 10.24
C ARG A 108 -25.13 -5.08 8.76
N HIS A 109 -25.50 -3.83 8.47
CA HIS A 109 -25.57 -3.34 7.08
C HIS A 109 -24.19 -3.22 6.42
N GLU A 110 -23.12 -2.97 7.18
CA GLU A 110 -21.74 -2.95 6.66
C GLU A 110 -21.31 -4.37 6.31
N TYR A 111 -21.64 -5.37 7.15
CA TYR A 111 -21.38 -6.78 6.87
C TYR A 111 -22.11 -7.28 5.61
N GLU A 112 -23.41 -6.97 5.47
CA GLU A 112 -24.20 -7.31 4.28
C GLU A 112 -23.63 -6.66 3.00
N GLN A 113 -23.16 -5.41 3.10
CA GLN A 113 -22.47 -4.73 2.00
C GLN A 113 -21.21 -5.50 1.58
N ILE A 114 -20.39 -5.92 2.54
CA ILE A 114 -19.14 -6.64 2.28
C ILE A 114 -19.41 -8.03 1.67
N GLU A 115 -20.42 -8.75 2.15
CA GLU A 115 -20.82 -10.04 1.55
C GLU A 115 -21.22 -9.87 0.07
N ALA A 116 -21.97 -8.82 -0.25
CA ALA A 116 -22.36 -8.51 -1.62
C ALA A 116 -21.16 -8.10 -2.49
N MET A 117 -20.20 -7.34 -1.94
CA MET A 117 -18.94 -7.01 -2.60
C MET A 117 -18.12 -8.27 -2.92
N ALA A 118 -17.94 -9.16 -1.96
CA ALA A 118 -17.21 -10.42 -2.15
C ALA A 118 -17.91 -11.33 -3.18
N ALA A 119 -19.25 -11.37 -3.18
CA ALA A 119 -20.02 -12.08 -4.20
C ALA A 119 -19.77 -11.52 -5.61
N ALA A 120 -19.74 -10.19 -5.76
CA ALA A 120 -19.43 -9.54 -7.03
C ALA A 120 -18.01 -9.89 -7.54
N ILE A 121 -17.00 -9.96 -6.65
CA ILE A 121 -15.64 -10.40 -7.02
C ILE A 121 -15.67 -11.84 -7.56
N ARG A 122 -16.31 -12.76 -6.83
CA ARG A 122 -16.41 -14.18 -7.23
C ARG A 122 -17.08 -14.36 -8.59
N GLN A 123 -18.07 -13.55 -8.90
CA GLN A 123 -18.82 -13.61 -10.16
C GLN A 123 -18.12 -12.88 -11.33
N HIS A 124 -17.14 -12.02 -11.05
CA HIS A 124 -16.49 -11.23 -12.07
C HIS A 124 -15.54 -12.08 -12.93
N PRO A 125 -15.62 -12.00 -14.28
CA PRO A 125 -14.91 -12.91 -15.19
C PRO A 125 -13.38 -12.82 -15.11
N LEU A 126 -12.83 -11.66 -14.76
CA LEU A 126 -11.38 -11.48 -14.55
C LEU A 126 -10.94 -11.61 -13.09
N ALA A 127 -11.57 -10.89 -12.15
CA ALA A 127 -11.19 -10.92 -10.73
C ALA A 127 -11.46 -12.27 -10.03
N GLY A 128 -12.57 -12.95 -10.30
CA GLY A 128 -12.91 -14.22 -9.65
C GLY A 128 -11.83 -15.30 -9.82
N PRO A 129 -11.33 -15.55 -11.04
CA PRO A 129 -10.22 -16.48 -11.27
C PRO A 129 -8.87 -16.10 -10.61
N LEU A 130 -8.66 -14.81 -10.27
CA LEU A 130 -7.45 -14.38 -9.58
C LEU A 130 -7.44 -14.88 -8.13
N PHE A 131 -8.56 -14.72 -7.42
CA PHE A 131 -8.72 -15.07 -6.00
C PHE A 131 -9.36 -16.45 -5.77
N THR A 132 -9.15 -17.40 -6.68
CA THR A 132 -9.68 -18.76 -6.49
C THR A 132 -8.99 -19.42 -5.28
N PRO A 133 -9.74 -19.88 -4.26
CA PRO A 133 -9.16 -20.51 -3.07
C PRO A 133 -8.25 -21.69 -3.43
N GLY A 134 -7.09 -21.79 -2.76
CA GLY A 134 -6.09 -22.83 -2.99
C GLY A 134 -5.25 -22.66 -4.26
N MET A 135 -5.50 -21.64 -5.08
CA MET A 135 -4.73 -21.35 -6.30
C MET A 135 -3.69 -20.23 -6.13
N GLY A 136 -3.47 -19.78 -4.90
CA GLY A 136 -2.51 -18.75 -4.53
C GLY A 136 -2.42 -18.63 -3.01
N VAL A 137 -1.54 -17.76 -2.55
CA VAL A 137 -1.28 -17.51 -1.13
C VAL A 137 -1.66 -16.07 -0.84
N ALA A 138 -2.58 -15.87 0.09
CA ALA A 138 -2.94 -14.55 0.57
C ALA A 138 -1.78 -13.96 1.37
N GLU A 139 -1.61 -12.64 1.33
CA GLU A 139 -0.90 -11.89 2.36
C GLU A 139 0.55 -12.39 2.67
N GLN A 140 1.21 -13.00 1.68
CA GLN A 140 2.52 -13.60 1.84
C GLN A 140 3.61 -12.52 2.02
N SER A 141 4.40 -12.60 3.08
CA SER A 141 5.40 -11.55 3.36
C SER A 141 6.73 -11.86 2.69
N ILE A 142 7.26 -10.90 1.94
CA ILE A 142 8.54 -11.02 1.24
C ILE A 142 9.48 -9.93 1.74
N PHE A 143 10.69 -10.34 2.11
CA PHE A 143 11.77 -9.48 2.55
C PHE A 143 12.98 -9.68 1.66
N TRP A 144 13.67 -8.60 1.30
CA TRP A 144 14.94 -8.68 0.59
C TRP A 144 15.80 -7.48 0.94
N THR A 145 17.06 -7.53 0.55
CA THR A 145 17.98 -6.39 0.67
C THR A 145 18.14 -5.79 -0.72
N ASP A 146 17.85 -4.50 -0.89
CA ASP A 146 18.14 -3.80 -2.12
C ASP A 146 19.66 -3.78 -2.35
N PRO A 147 20.17 -4.37 -3.45
CA PRO A 147 21.60 -4.52 -3.64
C PRO A 147 22.32 -3.19 -3.88
N ALA A 148 21.62 -2.16 -4.37
CA ALA A 148 22.24 -0.87 -4.67
C ALA A 148 22.46 0.00 -3.42
N THR A 149 21.60 -0.13 -2.42
CA THR A 149 21.62 0.73 -1.22
C THR A 149 21.88 -0.02 0.08
N GLY A 150 21.80 -1.35 0.07
CA GLY A 150 21.87 -2.18 1.29
C GLY A 150 20.64 -2.06 2.18
N VAL A 151 19.62 -1.32 1.75
CA VAL A 151 18.38 -1.13 2.52
C VAL A 151 17.56 -2.42 2.49
N ARG A 152 17.13 -2.88 3.66
CA ARG A 152 16.19 -4.00 3.75
C ARG A 152 14.79 -3.52 3.38
N CYS A 153 14.18 -4.17 2.41
CA CYS A 153 12.84 -3.89 1.91
C CYS A 153 11.86 -5.00 2.31
N ARG A 154 10.57 -4.65 2.38
CA ARG A 154 9.51 -5.63 2.55
C ARG A 154 8.26 -5.29 1.75
N ILE A 155 7.56 -6.34 1.32
CA ILE A 155 6.24 -6.27 0.69
C ILE A 155 5.35 -7.38 1.25
N ARG A 156 4.04 -7.18 1.09
CA ARG A 156 3.01 -8.16 1.41
C ARG A 156 1.93 -8.04 0.33
N PRO A 157 2.03 -8.85 -0.75
CA PRO A 157 0.97 -8.97 -1.76
C PRO A 157 -0.31 -9.47 -1.12
N ASP A 158 -1.45 -8.85 -1.46
CA ASP A 158 -2.76 -9.32 -1.02
C ASP A 158 -2.99 -10.76 -1.49
N TRP A 159 -2.55 -11.09 -2.72
CA TRP A 159 -2.58 -12.45 -3.25
C TRP A 159 -1.44 -12.73 -4.23
N LEU A 160 -0.70 -13.81 -3.99
CA LEU A 160 0.38 -14.27 -4.85
C LEU A 160 0.04 -15.62 -5.50
N LYS A 161 0.02 -15.66 -6.82
CA LYS A 161 -0.31 -16.86 -7.60
C LYS A 161 0.86 -17.24 -8.50
N GLN A 162 1.51 -18.35 -8.19
CA GLN A 162 2.64 -18.89 -8.95
C GLN A 162 2.13 -19.90 -9.98
N LEU A 163 2.31 -19.57 -11.26
CA LEU A 163 2.01 -20.41 -12.42
C LEU A 163 3.34 -20.85 -13.07
N PRO A 164 3.35 -21.87 -13.95
CA PRO A 164 4.55 -22.24 -14.69
C PRO A 164 5.12 -21.05 -15.47
N GLY A 165 6.28 -20.54 -15.04
CA GLY A 165 6.98 -19.40 -15.67
C GLY A 165 6.44 -18.00 -15.32
N LEU A 166 5.27 -17.88 -14.67
CA LEU A 166 4.63 -16.60 -14.42
C LEU A 166 4.17 -16.49 -12.97
N THR A 167 4.54 -15.41 -12.29
CA THR A 167 3.96 -15.06 -10.99
C THR A 167 3.00 -13.88 -11.14
N LEU A 168 1.77 -14.06 -10.67
CA LEU A 168 0.79 -12.98 -10.58
C LEU A 168 0.82 -12.43 -9.16
N CYS A 169 1.17 -11.16 -9.03
CA CYS A 169 1.07 -10.38 -7.81
C CYS A 169 -0.22 -9.54 -7.89
N VAL A 170 -1.24 -9.90 -7.13
CA VAL A 170 -2.55 -9.27 -7.20
C VAL A 170 -2.76 -8.40 -5.96
N ASP A 171 -3.24 -7.19 -6.18
CA ASP A 171 -3.51 -6.19 -5.15
C ASP A 171 -4.95 -5.71 -5.27
N TYR A 172 -5.71 -5.89 -4.21
CA TYR A 172 -7.14 -5.63 -4.12
C TYR A 172 -7.39 -4.29 -3.44
N LYS A 173 -8.11 -3.40 -4.11
CA LYS A 173 -8.39 -2.04 -3.64
C LYS A 173 -9.88 -1.76 -3.61
N THR A 174 -10.40 -1.37 -2.45
CA THR A 174 -11.75 -0.79 -2.37
C THR A 174 -11.70 0.71 -2.63
N ILE A 175 -12.54 1.20 -3.52
CA ILE A 175 -12.54 2.60 -3.99
C ILE A 175 -13.97 3.15 -4.04
N LYS A 176 -14.11 4.48 -4.09
CA LYS A 176 -15.43 5.13 -4.20
C LYS A 176 -16.20 4.69 -5.45
N SER A 177 -15.51 4.58 -6.58
CA SER A 177 -16.07 4.18 -7.87
C SER A 177 -14.97 3.50 -8.68
N ALA A 178 -15.34 2.52 -9.49
CA ALA A 178 -14.42 1.75 -10.33
C ALA A 178 -14.32 2.30 -11.77
N ASP A 179 -14.81 3.51 -12.04
CA ASP A 179 -14.67 4.14 -13.35
C ASP A 179 -13.19 4.51 -13.65
N PRO A 180 -12.79 4.62 -14.94
CA PRO A 180 -11.40 4.86 -15.32
C PRO A 180 -10.78 6.12 -14.71
N ASP A 181 -11.53 7.21 -14.58
CA ASP A 181 -11.00 8.49 -14.08
C ASP A 181 -10.72 8.42 -12.58
N THR A 182 -11.65 7.82 -11.82
CA THR A 182 -11.48 7.59 -10.39
C THR A 182 -10.31 6.63 -10.12
N VAL A 183 -10.17 5.58 -10.92
CA VAL A 183 -9.03 4.63 -10.84
C VAL A 183 -7.70 5.32 -11.17
N SER A 184 -7.64 6.05 -12.27
CA SER A 184 -6.44 6.80 -12.69
C SER A 184 -6.01 7.82 -11.63
N LYS A 185 -6.98 8.55 -11.07
CA LYS A 185 -6.75 9.48 -9.96
C LYS A 185 -6.19 8.76 -8.73
N ALA A 186 -6.74 7.60 -8.36
CA ALA A 186 -6.24 6.84 -7.22
C ALA A 186 -4.81 6.33 -7.44
N ILE A 187 -4.47 5.85 -8.64
CA ILE A 187 -3.11 5.44 -9.02
C ILE A 187 -2.12 6.59 -8.82
N ARG A 188 -2.49 7.80 -9.24
CA ARG A 188 -1.68 8.99 -9.06
C ARG A 188 -1.57 9.39 -7.58
N ASP A 189 -2.71 9.57 -6.91
CA ASP A 189 -2.80 10.16 -5.58
C ASP A 189 -2.19 9.25 -4.49
N HIS A 190 -2.23 7.93 -4.68
CA HIS A 190 -1.60 6.95 -3.78
C HIS A 190 -0.25 6.43 -4.27
N ALA A 191 0.21 6.93 -5.42
CA ALA A 191 1.43 6.53 -6.11
C ALA A 191 1.58 5.00 -6.27
N TYR A 192 0.52 4.35 -6.77
CA TYR A 192 0.50 2.89 -6.96
C TYR A 192 1.53 2.38 -7.98
N HIS A 193 2.05 3.24 -8.86
CA HIS A 193 3.19 2.93 -9.72
C HIS A 193 4.48 2.61 -8.92
N GLN A 194 4.73 3.30 -7.80
CA GLN A 194 5.82 2.95 -6.88
C GLN A 194 5.53 1.61 -6.17
N GLN A 195 4.24 1.31 -5.90
CA GLN A 195 3.84 0.04 -5.30
C GLN A 195 4.11 -1.13 -6.25
N ASP A 196 3.57 -1.06 -7.48
CA ASP A 196 3.76 -2.06 -8.53
C ASP A 196 5.25 -2.38 -8.69
N ALA A 197 6.08 -1.34 -8.91
CA ALA A 197 7.51 -1.53 -9.10
C ALA A 197 8.19 -2.21 -7.89
N LEU A 198 7.94 -1.75 -6.66
CA LEU A 198 8.58 -2.34 -5.48
C LEU A 198 8.13 -3.78 -5.22
N TYR A 199 6.85 -4.07 -5.47
CA TYR A 199 6.30 -5.41 -5.29
C TYR A 199 6.86 -6.38 -6.32
N THR A 200 6.89 -5.96 -7.59
CA THR A 200 7.52 -6.72 -8.66
C THR A 200 8.98 -7.03 -8.34
N ASP A 201 9.73 -6.07 -7.79
CA ASP A 201 11.14 -6.25 -7.41
C ASP A 201 11.33 -7.24 -6.26
N GLY A 202 10.49 -7.17 -5.22
CA GLY A 202 10.54 -8.13 -4.13
C GLY A 202 10.22 -9.55 -4.60
N VAL A 203 9.21 -9.70 -5.47
CA VAL A 203 8.87 -10.99 -6.08
C VAL A 203 10.03 -11.53 -6.93
N TRP A 204 10.64 -10.69 -7.77
CA TRP A 204 11.82 -11.07 -8.56
C TRP A 204 13.00 -11.49 -7.69
N ALA A 205 13.31 -10.70 -6.65
CA ALA A 205 14.40 -11.00 -5.74
C ALA A 205 14.20 -12.32 -5.00
N ALA A 206 12.97 -12.62 -4.56
CA ALA A 206 12.70 -13.76 -3.69
C ALA A 206 12.36 -15.06 -4.43
N LEU A 207 11.69 -14.98 -5.57
CA LEU A 207 11.16 -16.14 -6.29
C LEU A 207 11.83 -16.40 -7.65
N ALA A 208 12.55 -15.42 -8.19
CA ALA A 208 13.20 -15.50 -9.50
C ALA A 208 12.33 -16.15 -10.61
N PRO A 209 11.07 -15.70 -10.81
CA PRO A 209 10.21 -16.24 -11.86
C PRO A 209 10.73 -15.84 -13.26
N GLN A 210 10.15 -16.39 -14.34
CA GLN A 210 10.51 -15.92 -15.69
C GLN A 210 9.79 -14.61 -16.03
N ASP A 211 8.60 -14.41 -15.47
CA ASP A 211 7.80 -13.19 -15.61
C ASP A 211 6.98 -12.90 -14.34
N VAL A 212 6.71 -11.62 -14.10
CA VAL A 212 5.87 -11.12 -13.01
C VAL A 212 4.88 -10.11 -13.55
N ARG A 213 3.60 -10.32 -13.26
CA ARG A 213 2.55 -9.33 -13.55
C ARG A 213 1.96 -8.81 -12.26
N PHE A 214 1.91 -7.49 -12.13
CA PHE A 214 1.25 -6.81 -11.03
C PHE A 214 -0.15 -6.36 -11.44
N ILE A 215 -1.17 -6.94 -10.82
CA ILE A 215 -2.57 -6.75 -11.20
C ILE A 215 -3.31 -6.04 -10.07
N PHE A 216 -3.82 -4.86 -10.37
CA PHE A 216 -4.76 -4.17 -9.49
C PHE A 216 -6.20 -4.63 -9.75
N VAL A 217 -6.92 -4.92 -8.68
CA VAL A 217 -8.37 -5.15 -8.70
C VAL A 217 -9.04 -4.05 -7.90
N PHE A 218 -9.58 -3.04 -8.59
CA PHE A 218 -10.33 -1.96 -7.97
C PHE A 218 -11.82 -2.31 -7.89
N GLN A 219 -12.39 -2.32 -6.70
CA GLN A 219 -13.83 -2.53 -6.50
C GLN A 219 -14.50 -1.29 -5.91
N SER A 220 -15.59 -0.87 -6.55
CA SER A 220 -16.49 0.17 -6.03
C SER A 220 -17.13 -0.27 -4.71
N LYS A 221 -17.12 0.62 -3.71
CA LYS A 221 -17.88 0.46 -2.46
C LYS A 221 -19.39 0.70 -2.66
N ILE A 222 -19.81 1.22 -3.81
CA ILE A 222 -21.21 1.56 -4.11
C ILE A 222 -21.80 0.47 -5.01
N ALA A 223 -22.99 -0.03 -4.64
CA ALA A 223 -23.78 -0.96 -5.45
C ALA A 223 -23.94 -0.42 -6.89
N PRO A 224 -23.78 -1.25 -7.94
CA PRO A 224 -23.70 -2.72 -7.93
C PRO A 224 -22.26 -3.27 -7.74
N TYR A 225 -21.39 -2.55 -7.02
CA TYR A 225 -20.03 -2.98 -6.64
C TYR A 225 -19.15 -3.33 -7.85
N LEU A 226 -19.22 -2.48 -8.87
CA LEU A 226 -18.47 -2.64 -10.12
C LEU A 226 -16.97 -2.79 -9.87
N ILE A 227 -16.32 -3.59 -10.72
CA ILE A 227 -14.92 -3.98 -10.59
C ILE A 227 -14.15 -3.57 -11.85
N THR A 228 -12.97 -3.02 -11.66
CA THR A 228 -12.03 -2.68 -12.71
C THR A 228 -10.69 -3.36 -12.42
N VAL A 229 -10.31 -4.29 -13.29
CA VAL A 229 -9.02 -5.01 -13.23
C VAL A 229 -8.03 -4.34 -14.19
N ARG A 230 -6.86 -3.93 -13.71
CA ARG A 230 -5.85 -3.19 -14.49
C ARG A 230 -4.44 -3.59 -14.14
N GLU A 231 -3.57 -3.48 -15.14
CA GLU A 231 -2.13 -3.41 -14.96
C GLU A 231 -1.69 -1.99 -15.32
N LEU A 232 -0.60 -1.53 -14.72
CA LEU A 232 0.00 -0.28 -15.14
C LEU A 232 0.83 -0.50 -16.40
N ALA A 233 0.87 0.53 -17.24
CA ALA A 233 1.75 0.52 -18.40
C ALA A 233 3.21 0.47 -17.92
N ASP A 234 4.08 -0.14 -18.73
CA ASP A 234 5.50 -0.32 -18.36
C ASP A 234 6.17 1.02 -18.07
N GLN A 235 5.82 2.08 -18.81
CA GLN A 235 6.33 3.44 -18.56
C GLN A 235 5.96 3.96 -17.17
N ASP A 236 4.76 3.69 -16.67
CA ASP A 236 4.36 4.10 -15.31
C ASP A 236 5.14 3.29 -14.27
N ARG A 237 5.33 1.98 -14.50
CA ARG A 237 6.14 1.12 -13.63
C ARG A 237 7.60 1.58 -13.59
N ASP A 238 8.19 1.97 -14.72
CA ASP A 238 9.55 2.49 -14.80
C ASP A 238 9.70 3.81 -14.04
N ILE A 239 8.72 4.70 -14.12
CA ILE A 239 8.67 5.91 -13.29
C ILE A 239 8.60 5.54 -11.79
N GLY A 240 7.76 4.55 -11.44
CA GLY A 240 7.67 4.01 -10.09
C GLY A 240 9.00 3.48 -9.56
N ARG A 241 9.71 2.70 -10.39
CA ARG A 241 11.04 2.16 -10.11
C ARG A 241 12.07 3.26 -9.90
N ALA A 242 12.15 4.24 -10.80
CA ALA A 242 13.06 5.38 -10.66
C ALA A 242 12.79 6.20 -9.39
N ARG A 243 11.51 6.37 -9.00
CA ARG A 243 11.15 6.99 -7.73
C ARG A 243 11.57 6.16 -6.53
N ASN A 244 11.35 4.84 -6.57
CA ASN A 244 11.77 3.92 -5.50
C ASN A 244 13.29 3.93 -5.33
N GLU A 245 14.07 3.87 -6.40
CA GLU A 245 15.55 3.96 -6.34
C GLU A 245 16.01 5.26 -5.68
N ARG A 246 15.43 6.41 -6.06
CA ARG A 246 15.75 7.69 -5.43
C ARG A 246 15.34 7.69 -3.95
N ALA A 247 14.16 7.16 -3.62
CA ALA A 247 13.68 7.09 -2.25
C ALA A 247 14.55 6.18 -1.37
N LEU A 248 15.00 5.04 -1.89
CA LEU A 248 15.88 4.10 -1.18
C LEU A 248 17.25 4.73 -0.91
N ARG A 249 17.82 5.46 -1.86
CA ARG A 249 19.08 6.21 -1.65
C ARG A 249 18.90 7.28 -0.55
N THR A 250 17.84 8.09 -0.64
CA THR A 250 17.52 9.07 0.42
C THR A 250 17.34 8.38 1.79
N TYR A 251 16.65 7.24 1.82
CA TYR A 251 16.47 6.47 3.05
C TYR A 251 17.79 5.97 3.64
N ALA A 252 18.66 5.40 2.79
CA ALA A 252 19.97 4.91 3.18
C ALA A 252 20.83 6.04 3.77
N ASP A 253 20.84 7.22 3.13
CA ASP A 253 21.54 8.40 3.63
C ASP A 253 20.99 8.86 4.98
N CYS A 254 19.67 8.88 5.14
CA CYS A 254 19.02 9.25 6.41
C CYS A 254 19.37 8.27 7.53
N MET A 255 19.40 6.97 7.23
CA MET A 255 19.78 5.92 8.17
C MET A 255 21.26 5.99 8.55
N ALA A 256 22.15 6.26 7.59
CA ALA A 256 23.59 6.33 7.82
C ALA A 256 24.00 7.59 8.60
N THR A 257 23.38 8.74 8.30
CA THR A 257 23.76 10.03 8.90
C THR A 257 22.96 10.38 10.15
N GLY A 258 21.79 9.77 10.33
CA GLY A 258 20.81 10.19 11.34
C GLY A 258 20.10 11.50 11.01
N VAL A 259 20.38 12.12 9.86
CA VAL A 259 19.75 13.37 9.42
C VAL A 259 18.54 13.05 8.55
N TRP A 260 17.37 13.52 8.97
CA TRP A 260 16.10 13.34 8.26
C TRP A 260 15.60 14.70 7.81
N PRO A 261 15.88 15.13 6.57
CA PRO A 261 15.53 16.47 6.13
C PRO A 261 14.02 16.65 5.97
N ASP A 262 13.59 17.90 6.08
CA ASP A 262 12.26 18.35 5.66
C ASP A 262 12.25 18.71 4.16
N TRP A 263 11.18 19.35 3.66
CA TRP A 263 11.10 19.79 2.26
C TRP A 263 12.11 20.89 1.90
N THR A 264 12.64 21.60 2.89
CA THR A 264 13.60 22.69 2.70
C THR A 264 15.01 22.16 2.57
N GLY A 265 15.36 21.15 3.37
CA GLY A 265 16.73 20.67 3.50
C GLY A 265 17.66 21.73 4.08
N PRO A 266 18.99 21.55 3.95
CA PRO A 266 19.96 22.50 4.50
C PRO A 266 20.06 23.74 3.62
N VAL A 267 19.37 24.82 3.98
CA VAL A 267 19.43 26.12 3.27
C VAL A 267 20.00 27.23 4.17
N THR A 268 20.73 28.16 3.56
CA THR A 268 21.25 29.37 4.23
C THR A 268 20.40 30.61 3.97
N ASN A 269 19.45 30.53 3.05
CA ASN A 269 18.54 31.61 2.64
C ASN A 269 17.10 31.09 2.62
N ILE A 270 16.12 31.99 2.74
CA ILE A 270 14.70 31.66 2.64
C ILE A 270 14.37 31.38 1.15
N PRO A 271 13.98 30.15 0.77
CA PRO A 271 13.59 29.86 -0.61
C PRO A 271 12.23 30.50 -0.93
N THR A 272 12.05 30.93 -2.18
CA THR A 272 10.75 31.38 -2.66
C THR A 272 9.83 30.19 -2.94
N ILE A 273 8.53 30.38 -2.73
CA ILE A 273 7.49 29.42 -3.12
C ILE A 273 6.50 30.13 -4.04
N SER A 274 6.09 29.43 -5.09
CA SER A 274 5.10 29.93 -6.05
C SER A 274 3.77 29.20 -5.88
N MET A 275 2.69 29.85 -6.33
CA MET A 275 1.43 29.16 -6.54
C MET A 275 1.60 28.01 -7.54
N PRO A 276 0.70 27.01 -7.55
CA PRO A 276 0.70 25.98 -8.59
C PRO A 276 0.73 26.61 -9.98
N THR A 277 1.48 26.03 -10.92
CA THR A 277 1.71 26.61 -12.26
C THR A 277 0.42 27.01 -12.98
N TRP A 278 -0.63 26.18 -12.88
CA TRP A 278 -1.93 26.48 -13.49
C TRP A 278 -2.59 27.73 -12.89
N ALA A 279 -2.43 27.97 -11.59
CA ALA A 279 -3.00 29.13 -10.92
C ALA A 279 -2.24 30.40 -11.28
N VAL A 280 -0.90 30.32 -11.33
CA VAL A 280 -0.05 31.43 -11.82
C VAL A 280 -0.45 31.81 -13.23
N LEU A 281 -0.61 30.84 -14.14
CA LEU A 281 -0.99 31.10 -15.52
C LEU A 281 -2.35 31.80 -15.61
N ASN A 282 -3.36 31.30 -14.90
CA ASN A 282 -4.71 31.89 -14.90
C ASN A 282 -4.73 33.31 -14.33
N GLU A 283 -4.13 33.52 -13.15
CA GLU A 283 -4.12 34.84 -12.51
C GLU A 283 -3.28 35.85 -13.28
N THR A 284 -2.16 35.41 -13.89
CA THR A 284 -1.35 36.29 -14.74
C THR A 284 -2.15 36.75 -15.96
N GLU A 285 -2.95 35.86 -16.56
CA GLU A 285 -3.79 36.21 -17.70
C GLU A 285 -4.95 37.12 -17.33
N GLU A 286 -5.58 36.91 -16.17
CA GLU A 286 -6.73 37.69 -15.72
C GLU A 286 -6.35 39.09 -15.18
N TYR A 287 -5.23 39.20 -14.46
CA TYR A 287 -4.89 40.40 -13.69
C TYR A 287 -3.59 41.10 -14.09
N LEU A 288 -2.69 40.44 -14.82
CA LEU A 288 -1.36 40.99 -15.17
C LEU A 288 -1.14 41.14 -16.69
N ARG A 289 -2.16 40.89 -17.51
CA ARG A 289 -2.15 41.16 -18.96
C ARG A 289 -2.98 42.38 -19.32
#